data_AF-A0AAV9JFB5-F1
#
_entry.id   AF-A0AAV9JFB5-F1
#
_cell.length_a   1.000
_cell.length_b   1.000
_cell.length_c   1.000
_cell.angle_alpha   90.00
_cell.angle_beta   90.00
_cell.angle_gamma   90.00
#
_symmetry.space_group_name_H-M   'P 1'
#
loop_
_entity.id
_entity.type
_entity.pdbx_description
1 polymer ?
#
loop_
_entity_poly.entity_id
_entity_poly.type
_entity_poly.pdbx_seq_one_letter_code
_entity_poly.pdbx_strand_id
1 'polypeptide(L)' 'MISGNPLLYRLPEELLQDILERLDSGSLSRLNLVSRWCYEVATPLLWREVELVDCRTQHEESVDEHDDTPLIKKLLVLAT' A
#
# COMPACT_ATOMS: atom_id res chain seq x y z
N MET A 1 -23.36 -11.45 6.89
CA MET A 1 -22.81 -11.16 8.23
C MET A 1 -21.37 -11.62 8.25
N ILE A 2 -20.48 -10.78 8.77
CA ILE A 2 -19.04 -10.75 8.52
C ILE A 2 -18.36 -12.05 8.96
N SER A 3 -17.82 -12.82 8.01
CA SER A 3 -16.96 -13.98 8.25
C SER A 3 -15.48 -13.56 8.28
N GLY A 4 -15.18 -12.47 8.99
CA GLY A 4 -13.81 -11.96 9.17
C GLY A 4 -13.20 -12.55 10.44
N ASN A 5 -11.97 -13.06 10.34
CA ASN A 5 -11.27 -13.76 11.43
C ASN A 5 -11.24 -12.91 12.72
N PRO A 6 -11.96 -13.30 13.80
CA PRO A 6 -12.30 -12.38 14.89
C PRO A 6 -11.16 -12.06 15.88
N LEU A 7 -9.93 -12.43 15.55
CA LEU A 7 -8.79 -12.38 16.46
C LEU A 7 -7.84 -11.22 16.16
N LEU A 8 -7.64 -10.86 14.88
CA LEU A 8 -6.65 -9.84 14.50
C LEU A 8 -7.02 -8.44 15.00
N TYR A 9 -8.31 -8.06 14.91
CA TYR A 9 -8.78 -6.74 15.36
C TYR A 9 -8.76 -6.56 16.88
N ARG A 10 -8.56 -7.65 17.65
CA ARG A 10 -8.48 -7.63 19.11
C ARG A 10 -7.06 -7.52 19.64
N LEU A 11 -6.06 -7.59 18.77
CA LEU A 11 -4.67 -7.43 19.17
C LEU A 11 -4.41 -5.98 19.61
N PRO A 12 -3.53 -5.77 20.60
CA PRO A 12 -2.89 -4.47 20.82
C PRO A 12 -2.26 -3.97 19.51
N GLU A 13 -2.28 -2.65 19.33
CA GLU A 13 -1.81 -2.01 18.09
C GLU A 13 -0.36 -2.38 17.79
N GLU A 14 0.50 -2.48 18.81
CA GLU A 14 1.92 -2.77 18.67
C GLU A 14 2.16 -4.20 18.14
N LEU A 15 1.36 -5.17 18.60
CA LEU A 15 1.45 -6.55 18.13
C LEU A 15 0.90 -6.68 16.70
N LEU A 16 -0.15 -5.92 16.39
CA LEU A 16 -0.67 -5.86 15.04
C LEU A 16 0.37 -5.27 14.09
N GLN A 17 0.98 -4.14 14.46
CA GLN A 17 2.04 -3.50 13.67
C GLN A 17 3.23 -4.44 13.44
N ASP A 18 3.75 -5.13 14.47
CA ASP A 18 4.86 -6.08 14.31
C ASP A 18 4.52 -7.23 13.34
N ILE A 19 3.27 -7.72 13.34
CA ILE A 19 2.83 -8.72 12.37
C ILE A 19 2.80 -8.14 10.96
N LEU A 20 2.20 -6.95 10.80
CA LEU A 20 2.03 -6.33 9.49
C LEU A 20 3.36 -5.89 8.86
N GLU A 21 4.32 -5.43 9.66
CA GLU A 21 5.66 -5.03 9.18
C GLU A 21 6.49 -6.20 8.65
N ARG A 22 6.15 -7.44 9.01
CA ARG A 22 6.80 -8.65 8.50
C ARG A 22 6.25 -9.10 7.15
N LEU A 23 5.13 -8.54 6.70
CA LEU A 23 4.53 -8.88 5.42
C LEU A 23 5.25 -8.16 4.27
N ASP A 24 5.46 -8.87 3.17
CA ASP A 24 5.91 -8.23 1.92
C ASP A 24 4.81 -7.34 1.33
N SER A 25 5.20 -6.46 0.40
CA SER A 25 4.27 -5.52 -0.24
C SER A 25 3.11 -6.21 -0.95
N GLY A 26 3.34 -7.37 -1.58
CA GLY A 26 2.30 -8.15 -2.24
C GLY A 26 1.26 -8.71 -1.27
N SER A 27 1.70 -9.17 -0.10
CA SER A 27 0.86 -9.69 0.97
C SER A 27 0.08 -8.56 1.66
N LEU A 28 0.72 -7.41 1.88
CA LEU A 28 0.05 -6.21 2.37
C LEU A 28 -1.03 -5.72 1.41
N SER A 29 -0.76 -5.69 0.09
CA SER A 29 -1.76 -5.32 -0.91
C SER A 29 -2.95 -6.26 -0.91
N ARG A 30 -2.72 -7.59 -0.83
CA ARG A 30 -3.81 -8.56 -0.72
C ARG A 30 -4.61 -8.36 0.56
N LEU A 31 -3.94 -8.13 1.69
CA LEU A 31 -4.59 -7.87 2.97
C LEU A 31 -5.48 -6.62 2.89
N ASN A 32 -4.97 -5.54 2.29
CA ASN A 32 -5.65 -4.25 2.08
C ASN A 32 -7.03 -4.41 1.42
N LEU A 33 -7.21 -5.45 0.60
CA LEU A 33 -8.44 -5.71 -0.17
C LEU A 33 -9.43 -6.65 0.53
N VAL A 34 -9.07 -7.24 1.68
CA VAL A 34 -9.92 -8.24 2.37
C VAL A 34 -11.16 -7.60 3.00
N SER A 35 -10.99 -6.44 3.62
CA SER A 35 -12.08 -5.73 4.31
C SER A 35 -11.69 -4.28 4.56
N ARG A 36 -12.68 -3.45 4.92
CA ARG A 36 -12.43 -2.05 5.31
C ARG A 36 -11.42 -1.91 6.46
N TRP A 37 -11.51 -2.76 7.48
CA TRP A 37 -10.57 -2.71 8.59
C TRP A 37 -9.16 -3.09 8.13
N CYS A 38 -9.04 -4.12 7.29
CA CYS A 38 -7.76 -4.49 6.71
C CYS A 38 -7.17 -3.36 5.84
N TYR A 39 -8.03 -2.62 5.13
CA TYR A 39 -7.61 -1.44 4.38
C TYR A 39 -7.01 -0.37 5.28
N GLU A 40 -7.71 -0.05 6.37
CA GLU A 40 -7.31 0.97 7.34
C GLU A 40 -5.94 0.65 7.99
N VAL A 41 -5.66 -0.63 8.28
CA VAL A 41 -4.40 -1.03 8.94
C VAL A 41 -3.24 -1.28 7.97
N ALA A 42 -3.51 -1.71 6.73
CA ALA A 42 -2.46 -2.01 5.74
C ALA A 42 -2.00 -0.77 4.96
N THR A 43 -2.90 0.20 4.74
CA THR A 43 -2.61 1.42 3.95
C THR A 43 -1.36 2.17 4.46
N PRO A 44 -1.22 2.52 5.76
CA PRO A 44 -0.04 3.26 6.22
C PRO A 44 1.30 2.59 5.89
N LEU A 45 1.35 1.26 5.89
CA LEU A 45 2.55 0.50 5.59
C LEU A 45 2.83 0.42 4.09
N LEU A 46 1.80 0.29 3.26
CA LEU A 46 1.93 0.33 1.79
C LEU A 46 2.43 1.70 1.30
N TRP A 47 2.06 2.76 2.01
CA TRP A 47 2.46 4.13 1.67
C TRP A 47 3.76 4.59 2.35
N ARG A 48 4.34 3.80 3.26
CA ARG A 48 5.54 4.18 4.03
C ARG A 48 6.76 4.48 3.15
N GLU A 49 6.91 3.76 2.04
CA GLU A 49 8.05 3.90 1.12
C GLU A 49 7.64 4.59 -0.20
N VAL A 50 6.56 5.37 -0.19
CA VAL A 50 6.18 6.22 -1.31
C VAL A 50 6.89 7.56 -1.16
N GLU A 51 7.97 7.74 -1.93
CA GLU A 51 8.60 9.04 -2.07
C GLU A 51 7.99 9.76 -3.28
N LEU A 52 7.46 10.98 -3.06
CA LEU A 52 7.00 11.86 -4.13
C LEU A 52 8.21 12.66 -4.63
N VAL A 53 9.02 12.01 -5.45
CA VAL A 53 10.14 12.67 -6.12
C VAL A 53 9.62 13.31 -7.40
N ASP A 54 9.81 14.62 -7.54
CA ASP A 54 9.57 15.32 -8.81
C ASP A 54 10.63 14.84 -9.80
N CYS A 55 10.26 13.85 -10.60
CA CYS A 55 11.13 13.20 -11.57
C CYS A 55 10.94 13.84 -12.93
N ARG A 56 12.04 14.32 -13.53
CA ARG A 56 12.06 14.73 -14.92
C ARG A 56 12.56 13.56 -15.77
N THR A 57 11.69 12.99 -16.60
CA THR A 57 12.02 11.84 -17.44
C THR A 57 12.12 12.26 -18.90
N GLN A 58 13.24 11.94 -19.55
CA GLN A 58 13.42 12.22 -20.96
C GLN A 58 12.94 11.04 -21.80
N HIS A 59 12.00 11.30 -22.70
CA HIS A 59 11.52 10.38 -23.71
C HIS A 59 12.16 10.71 -25.08
N GLU A 60 12.02 9.82 -26.06
CA GLU A 60 12.63 10.00 -27.39
C GLU A 60 12.16 11.29 -28.10
N GLU A 61 10.93 11.73 -27.84
CA GLU A 61 10.29 12.87 -28.52
C GLU A 61 9.98 14.06 -27.61
N SER A 62 10.03 13.88 -26.29
CA SER A 62 9.64 14.91 -25.33
C SER A 62 10.31 14.73 -23.98
N VAL A 63 10.20 15.75 -23.12
CA VAL A 63 10.53 15.61 -21.71
C VAL A 63 9.23 15.61 -20.93
N ASP A 64 9.13 14.69 -19.98
CA ASP A 64 8.09 14.67 -18.97
C ASP A 64 8.64 15.36 -17.73
N GLU A 65 8.22 16.60 -17.52
CA GLU A 65 8.62 17.42 -16.37
C GLU A 65 8.11 16.89 -15.03
N HIS A 66 7.08 16.04 -15.03
CA HIS A 66 6.43 15.51 -13.83
C HIS A 66 6.10 14.02 -14.00
N ASP A 67 7.12 13.17 -14.09
CA ASP A 67 6.94 11.74 -14.28
C ASP A 67 6.28 11.07 -13.05
N ASP A 68 4.96 11.05 -13.06
CA ASP A 68 4.10 10.44 -12.05
C ASP A 68 4.01 8.90 -12.18
N THR A 69 4.72 8.29 -13.14
CA THR A 69 4.66 6.84 -13.39
C THR A 69 4.90 5.98 -12.14
N PRO A 70 5.87 6.29 -11.25
CA PRO A 70 6.06 5.54 -10.02
C PRO A 70 4.84 5.59 -9.10
N LEU A 71 4.20 6.75 -8.99
CA LEU A 71 2.99 6.95 -8.17
C LEU A 71 1.81 6.18 -8.77
N ILE A 72 1.60 6.27 -10.07
CA ILE A 72 0.51 5.57 -10.78
C ILE A 72 0.67 4.04 -10.65
N LYS A 73 1.89 3.51 -10.75
CA LYS A 73 2.15 2.07 -10.55
C LYS A 73 1.76 1.62 -9.14
N LYS A 74 2.02 2.43 -8.11
CA LYS A 74 1.61 2.12 -6.74
C LYS A 74 0.09 2.21 -6.55
N LEU A 75 -0.56 3.22 -7.13
CA LEU A 75 -2.02 3.31 -7.16
C LEU A 75 -2.67 2.11 -7.85
N LEU A 76 -2.08 1.63 -8.95
CA LEU A 76 -2.56 0.45 -9.65
C LEU A 76 -2.49 -0.80 -8.76
N VAL A 77 -1.40 -1.00 -8.02
CA VAL A 77 -1.25 -2.11 -7.06
C VAL A 77 -2.29 -2.05 -5.95
N LEU A 78 -2.76 -0.86 -5.57
CA LEU A 78 -3.82 -0.67 -4.58
C LEU A 78 -5.23 -0.84 -5.17
N ALA A 79 -5.39 -0.74 -6.48
CA ALA A 79 -6.67 -0.80 -7.19
C ALA A 79 -7.04 -2.20 -7.70
N THR A 80 -6.09 -3.14 -7.71
CA THR A 80 -6.26 -4.55 -8.13
C THR A 80 -6.35 -5.48 -6.94
#